data_AF-A0A4V2QDJ7-F1
#
_entry.id   AF-A0A4V2QDJ7-F1
#
_cell.length_a   1.000
_cell.length_b   1.000
_cell.length_c   1.000
_cell.angle_alpha   90.00
_cell.angle_beta   90.00
_cell.angle_gamma   90.00
#
_symmetry.space_group_name_H-M   'P 1'
#
loop_
_entity.id
_entity.type
_entity.pdbx_description
1 polymer ?
#
loop_
_entity_poly.entity_id
_entity_poly.type
_entity_poly.pdbx_seq_one_letter_code
_entity_poly.pdbx_strand_id
1 'polypeptide(L)'
;MIEQKDWFKDRGYPHFTNKTPLSIRKNIERFVTNPKKVFQHSFSPLIFKEIKQRRYKLSDFNGELRRSHKKIKKGKIVSNTKIREILYATHLDAHIYSYYTQQIITPKYEAYLKQNSLLSNSITAYRQIETDDKLKFKSNVHFAKDVFDEIKRRENCVTLVLDIENFFPSLNHKKLKLAWAKILGYKTLPKDHFNIFKATTRFSYVKLKDLKTKNGHFDEKELSKFRKEGKHTFFRSIKELVDSDIIIHKNQKQNDQKELIGIPQGLPISALLANIYMLAFDESVINELTLRHNVFYRRYSDDIVMICEENQIKLIEDFVKNEMIKNELTVSLEKTEKTLFKINDKRLKSYKIENDGSLKENVPLNYLGFEFYGYQTLIKSKNLAKFYREMKQTIKRKHKRVEAIKEKHLLDEAPIFKRKIYRLFSFKGEKSRMLPAKRTDFIDGKAKTEYFERKFRGNYLRYAYRASDALEAPEIKRQLRNHWKILQKTMKKYDFSNVKKD
;
A
#
# COMPACT_ATOMS: atom_id res chain seq x y z
N MET A 1 7.02 -1.17 26.56
CA MET A 1 6.12 -2.18 25.95
C MET A 1 5.64 -1.65 24.60
N ILE A 2 5.84 -2.40 23.50
CA ILE A 2 5.37 -1.96 22.18
C ILE A 2 3.84 -2.05 22.13
N GLU A 3 3.16 -0.95 21.85
CA GLU A 3 1.69 -0.90 21.73
C GLU A 3 1.22 -1.85 20.61
N GLN A 4 0.50 -2.92 20.97
CA GLN A 4 -0.05 -3.85 19.99
C GLN A 4 -1.17 -3.19 19.19
N LYS A 5 -1.27 -3.60 17.92
CA LYS A 5 -2.27 -3.05 17.01
C LYS A 5 -3.59 -3.75 17.26
N ASP A 6 -4.58 -2.97 17.64
CA ASP A 6 -5.94 -3.44 17.86
C ASP A 6 -6.63 -3.86 16.54
N TRP A 7 -7.44 -4.91 16.62
CA TRP A 7 -8.23 -5.43 15.50
C TRP A 7 -9.38 -4.49 15.15
N PHE A 8 -9.97 -3.86 16.16
CA PHE A 8 -11.08 -2.95 15.99
C PHE A 8 -10.60 -1.59 15.50
N LYS A 9 -11.24 -1.05 14.46
CA LYS A 9 -10.97 0.29 13.95
C LYS A 9 -12.26 1.04 13.64
N ASP A 10 -12.37 2.25 14.18
CA ASP A 10 -13.38 3.21 13.77
C ASP A 10 -13.06 3.70 12.34
N ARG A 11 -13.88 3.29 11.36
CA ARG A 11 -13.71 3.64 9.95
C ARG A 11 -14.71 4.74 9.59
N GLY A 12 -14.20 5.82 9.00
CA GLY A 12 -14.98 7.04 8.79
C GLY A 12 -15.67 7.17 7.43
N TYR A 13 -15.52 6.19 6.52
CA TYR A 13 -16.09 6.27 5.17
C TYR A 13 -17.59 5.90 5.16
N PRO A 14 -18.42 6.51 4.30
CA PRO A 14 -19.79 6.04 4.08
C PRO A 14 -19.77 4.69 3.32
N HIS A 15 -20.77 3.85 3.59
CA HIS A 15 -20.97 2.55 2.94
C HIS A 15 -22.47 2.18 2.94
N PHE A 16 -22.84 0.91 2.73
CA PHE A 16 -24.21 0.41 2.67
C PHE A 16 -24.80 0.08 4.06
N THR A 17 -23.95 -0.10 5.06
CA THR A 17 -24.35 -0.29 6.47
C THR A 17 -23.77 0.80 7.34
N ASN A 18 -24.45 1.09 8.46
CA ASN A 18 -24.04 2.18 9.33
C ASN A 18 -22.63 1.97 9.90
N LYS A 19 -22.01 3.06 10.33
CA LYS A 19 -20.70 3.05 10.97
C LYS A 19 -20.75 2.25 12.27
N THR A 20 -19.59 1.72 12.63
CA THR A 20 -19.38 1.00 13.88
C THR A 20 -18.39 1.80 14.75
N PRO A 21 -18.84 2.86 15.45
CA PRO A 21 -17.97 3.64 16.31
C PRO A 21 -17.42 2.81 17.48
N LEU A 22 -16.41 3.33 18.17
CA LEU A 22 -15.80 2.67 19.34
C LEU A 22 -16.82 2.31 20.43
N SER A 23 -17.89 3.09 20.60
CA SER A 23 -18.93 2.85 21.60
C SER A 23 -19.62 1.49 21.46
N ILE A 24 -19.71 0.94 20.25
CA ILE A 24 -20.36 -0.37 20.01
C ILE A 24 -19.37 -1.53 19.94
N ARG A 25 -18.09 -1.32 20.27
CA ARG A 25 -17.03 -2.34 20.19
C ARG A 25 -17.44 -3.66 20.85
N LYS A 26 -17.95 -3.62 22.09
CA LYS A 26 -18.33 -4.83 22.85
C LYS A 26 -19.37 -5.68 22.11
N ASN A 27 -20.33 -5.05 21.43
CA ASN A 27 -21.34 -5.76 20.66
C ASN A 27 -20.74 -6.40 19.40
N ILE A 28 -19.85 -5.69 18.71
CA ILE A 28 -19.13 -6.21 17.54
C ILE A 28 -18.24 -7.38 17.96
N GLU A 29 -17.54 -7.27 19.10
CA GLU A 29 -16.70 -8.32 19.65
C GLU A 29 -17.49 -9.60 19.95
N ARG A 30 -18.63 -9.50 20.64
CA ARG A 30 -19.57 -10.63 20.86
C ARG A 30 -20.09 -11.26 19.57
N PHE A 31 -20.14 -10.49 18.48
CA PHE A 31 -20.55 -11.00 17.17
C PHE A 31 -19.41 -11.75 16.48
N VAL A 32 -18.24 -11.11 16.32
CA VAL A 32 -17.10 -11.67 15.55
C VAL A 32 -16.42 -12.85 16.25
N THR A 33 -16.55 -12.95 17.58
CA THR A 33 -16.04 -14.07 18.38
C THR A 33 -16.87 -15.33 18.27
N ASN A 34 -18.12 -15.25 17.78
CA ASN A 34 -19.03 -16.40 17.68
C ASN A 34 -18.98 -17.01 16.27
N PRO A 35 -18.39 -18.22 16.10
CA PRO A 35 -18.24 -18.84 14.78
C PRO A 35 -19.57 -19.15 14.10
N LYS A 36 -20.63 -19.49 14.86
CA LYS A 36 -21.96 -19.76 14.29
C LYS A 36 -22.56 -18.50 13.65
N LYS A 37 -22.42 -17.34 14.31
CA LYS A 37 -22.87 -16.06 13.76
C LYS A 37 -22.09 -15.69 12.50
N VAL A 38 -20.78 -15.89 12.49
CA VAL A 38 -19.92 -15.59 11.33
C VAL A 38 -20.20 -16.54 10.16
N PHE A 39 -20.48 -17.81 10.45
CA PHE A 39 -20.92 -18.77 9.43
C PHE A 39 -22.25 -18.36 8.77
N GLN A 40 -23.22 -17.88 9.56
CA GLN A 40 -24.53 -17.43 9.06
C GLN A 40 -24.51 -16.00 8.50
N HIS A 41 -23.40 -15.26 8.65
CA HIS A 41 -23.31 -13.86 8.26
C HIS A 41 -23.34 -13.67 6.75
N SER A 42 -24.21 -12.78 6.29
CA SER A 42 -24.30 -12.37 4.88
C SER A 42 -23.44 -11.14 4.62
N PHE A 43 -22.32 -11.34 3.93
CA PHE A 43 -21.42 -10.25 3.56
C PHE A 43 -22.06 -9.33 2.51
N SER A 44 -21.90 -8.03 2.68
CA SER A 44 -22.45 -7.02 1.78
C SER A 44 -21.57 -6.82 0.54
N PRO A 45 -22.11 -6.27 -0.57
CA PRO A 45 -21.31 -5.87 -1.71
C PRO A 45 -20.18 -4.91 -1.29
N LEU A 46 -19.00 -5.08 -1.89
CA LEU A 46 -17.87 -4.17 -1.69
C LEU A 46 -18.07 -2.87 -2.48
N ILE A 47 -17.33 -1.83 -2.14
CA ILE A 47 -17.24 -0.64 -2.99
C ILE A 47 -15.93 -0.66 -3.78
N PHE A 48 -16.05 -0.66 -5.10
CA PHE A 48 -14.93 -0.62 -6.04
C PHE A 48 -14.52 0.84 -6.35
N LYS A 49 -13.24 1.14 -6.15
CA LYS A 49 -12.65 2.45 -6.40
C LYS A 49 -11.34 2.32 -7.16
N GLU A 50 -11.21 3.11 -8.23
CA GLU A 50 -9.95 3.25 -8.97
C GLU A 50 -9.10 4.39 -8.39
N ILE A 51 -7.87 4.08 -8.00
CA ILE A 51 -6.85 5.09 -7.69
C ILE A 51 -5.95 5.25 -8.92
N LYS A 52 -6.03 6.42 -9.55
CA LYS A 52 -5.23 6.76 -10.74
C LYS A 52 -3.91 7.42 -10.33
N GLN A 53 -2.79 6.78 -10.66
CA GLN A 53 -1.44 7.34 -10.47
C GLN A 53 -0.84 7.73 -11.83
N ARG A 54 -0.81 9.04 -12.13
CA ARG A 54 -0.10 9.56 -13.31
C ARG A 54 1.39 9.23 -13.21
N ARG A 55 1.95 8.60 -14.25
CA ARG A 55 3.38 8.27 -14.34
C ARG A 55 4.04 9.11 -15.43
N TYR A 56 5.28 9.53 -15.18
CA TYR A 56 6.18 10.12 -16.17
C TYR A 56 7.35 9.16 -16.27
N LYS A 57 7.49 8.48 -17.41
CA LYS A 57 8.49 7.43 -17.60
C LYS A 57 9.02 7.46 -19.03
N LEU A 58 10.16 6.83 -19.26
CA LEU A 58 10.66 6.58 -20.60
C LEU A 58 9.61 5.77 -21.36
N SER A 59 9.29 6.20 -22.58
CA SER A 59 8.28 5.60 -23.43
C SER A 59 8.73 5.74 -24.86
N ASP A 60 8.52 4.66 -25.62
CA ASP A 60 8.78 4.61 -27.04
C ASP A 60 7.63 5.28 -27.81
N PHE A 61 8.02 6.13 -28.77
CA PHE A 61 7.17 6.76 -29.76
C PHE A 61 7.76 6.48 -31.15
N ASN A 62 7.46 5.30 -31.71
CA ASN A 62 7.90 4.88 -33.04
C ASN A 62 9.44 4.90 -33.21
N GLY A 63 10.17 4.35 -32.25
CA GLY A 63 11.64 4.33 -32.23
C GLY A 63 12.26 5.47 -31.43
N GLU A 64 11.52 6.56 -31.17
CA GLU A 64 12.03 7.68 -30.37
C GLU A 64 11.72 7.48 -28.87
N LEU A 65 12.77 7.21 -28.08
CA LEU A 65 12.67 7.05 -26.63
C LEU A 65 12.66 8.41 -25.92
N ARG A 66 11.50 8.82 -25.41
CA ARG A 66 11.38 10.06 -24.61
C ARG A 66 10.57 9.87 -23.34
N ARG A 67 10.85 10.71 -22.33
CA ARG A 67 10.06 10.69 -21.09
C ARG A 67 8.70 11.34 -21.32
N SER A 68 7.63 10.58 -21.09
CA SER A 68 6.27 11.05 -21.34
C SER A 68 5.24 10.52 -20.33
N HIS A 69 4.12 11.22 -20.26
CA HIS A 69 2.91 10.78 -19.59
C HIS A 69 2.02 9.88 -20.45
N LYS A 70 2.40 9.69 -21.70
CA LYS A 70 1.73 8.83 -22.68
C LYS A 70 2.76 7.85 -23.25
N LYS A 71 2.28 6.80 -23.90
CA LYS A 71 3.08 5.85 -24.68
C LYS A 71 2.27 5.40 -25.89
N ILE A 72 2.91 4.88 -26.92
CA ILE A 72 2.21 4.18 -27.99
C ILE A 72 1.99 2.72 -27.56
N LYS A 73 0.78 2.20 -27.75
CA LYS A 73 0.46 0.78 -27.57
C LYS A 73 -0.48 0.37 -28.70
N LYS A 74 -0.08 -0.61 -29.52
CA LYS A 74 -0.84 -1.07 -30.69
C LYS A 74 -1.26 0.10 -31.59
N GLY A 75 -0.32 0.96 -31.98
CA GLY A 75 -0.56 2.14 -32.83
C GLY A 75 -1.31 3.31 -32.19
N LYS A 76 -1.85 3.17 -30.96
CA LYS A 76 -2.64 4.23 -30.30
C LYS A 76 -1.87 4.87 -29.15
N ILE A 77 -1.98 6.20 -29.02
CA ILE A 77 -1.42 6.94 -27.89
C ILE A 77 -2.27 6.69 -26.64
N VAL A 78 -1.71 5.99 -25.67
CA VAL A 78 -2.37 5.66 -24.39
C VAL A 78 -1.66 6.31 -23.21
N SER A 79 -2.40 6.58 -22.13
CA SER A 79 -1.82 7.16 -20.92
C SER A 79 -0.92 6.17 -20.17
N ASN A 80 0.21 6.64 -19.64
CA ASN A 80 1.05 5.91 -18.70
C ASN A 80 0.46 5.83 -17.27
N THR A 81 -0.77 6.29 -17.06
CA THR A 81 -1.43 6.26 -15.76
C THR A 81 -1.58 4.82 -15.26
N LYS A 82 -1.00 4.52 -14.09
CA LYS A 82 -1.25 3.24 -13.41
C LYS A 82 -2.56 3.34 -12.65
N ILE A 83 -3.48 2.44 -12.94
CA ILE A 83 -4.74 2.30 -12.22
C ILE A 83 -4.53 1.23 -11.14
N ARG A 84 -4.95 1.52 -9.91
CA ARG A 84 -5.01 0.55 -8.81
C ARG A 84 -6.47 0.39 -8.42
N GLU A 85 -6.96 -0.83 -8.55
CA GLU A 85 -8.30 -1.22 -8.16
C GLU A 85 -8.32 -1.47 -6.65
N ILE A 86 -9.18 -0.77 -5.92
CA ILE A 86 -9.36 -0.96 -4.48
C ILE A 86 -10.81 -1.30 -4.21
N LEU A 87 -11.02 -2.36 -3.45
CA LEU A 87 -12.31 -2.85 -3.02
C LEU A 87 -12.34 -2.82 -1.49
N TYR A 88 -13.32 -2.14 -0.91
CA TYR A 88 -13.44 -2.02 0.55
C TYR A 88 -14.83 -2.42 1.03
N ALA A 89 -14.86 -3.13 2.15
CA ALA A 89 -16.06 -3.70 2.74
C ALA A 89 -16.80 -2.72 3.64
N THR A 90 -18.01 -3.11 4.04
CA THR A 90 -18.76 -2.44 5.10
C THR A 90 -17.99 -2.47 6.42
N HIS A 91 -18.46 -1.69 7.39
CA HIS A 91 -17.82 -1.56 8.70
C HIS A 91 -17.77 -2.89 9.46
N LEU A 92 -18.92 -3.59 9.56
CA LEU A 92 -19.03 -4.88 10.23
C LEU A 92 -18.21 -5.96 9.50
N ASP A 93 -18.33 -6.06 8.17
CA ASP A 93 -17.57 -7.04 7.39
C ASP A 93 -16.06 -6.81 7.55
N ALA A 94 -15.61 -5.55 7.52
CA ALA A 94 -14.21 -5.21 7.76
C ALA A 94 -13.75 -5.59 9.18
N HIS A 95 -14.62 -5.57 10.18
CA HIS A 95 -14.31 -6.05 11.51
C HIS A 95 -14.21 -7.58 11.59
N ILE A 96 -15.14 -8.32 10.95
CA ILE A 96 -15.04 -9.78 10.83
C ILE A 96 -13.70 -10.16 10.20
N TYR A 97 -13.37 -9.56 9.05
CA TYR A 97 -12.08 -9.77 8.40
C TYR A 97 -10.90 -9.43 9.32
N SER A 98 -10.96 -8.28 10.02
CA SER A 98 -9.85 -7.83 10.89
C SER A 98 -9.64 -8.75 12.09
N TYR A 99 -10.73 -9.18 12.74
CA TYR A 99 -10.70 -10.07 13.89
C TYR A 99 -10.13 -11.44 13.51
N TYR A 100 -10.68 -12.09 12.48
CA TYR A 100 -10.17 -13.38 12.00
C TYR A 100 -8.70 -13.30 11.59
N THR A 101 -8.31 -12.24 10.88
CA THR A 101 -6.91 -12.03 10.49
C THR A 101 -6.01 -11.95 11.72
N GLN A 102 -6.27 -11.01 12.62
CA GLN A 102 -5.31 -10.65 13.68
C GLN A 102 -5.36 -11.59 14.87
N GLN A 103 -6.54 -12.08 15.25
CA GLN A 103 -6.76 -12.84 16.48
C GLN A 103 -6.73 -14.36 16.25
N ILE A 104 -7.04 -14.83 15.04
CA ILE A 104 -7.17 -16.28 14.77
C ILE A 104 -6.07 -16.77 13.82
N ILE A 105 -5.94 -16.15 12.64
CA ILE A 105 -5.09 -16.70 11.57
C ILE A 105 -3.63 -16.27 11.75
N THR A 106 -3.36 -15.00 12.07
CA THR A 106 -1.99 -14.49 12.26
C THR A 106 -1.22 -15.27 13.33
N PRO A 107 -1.75 -15.56 14.53
CA PRO A 107 -0.99 -16.34 15.53
C PRO A 107 -0.57 -17.72 15.02
N LYS A 108 -1.46 -18.41 14.31
CA LYS A 108 -1.16 -19.72 13.70
C LYS A 108 -0.14 -19.62 12.57
N TYR A 109 -0.28 -18.60 11.71
CA TYR A 109 0.66 -18.32 10.64
C TYR A 109 2.07 -18.00 11.17
N GLU A 110 2.17 -17.15 12.20
CA GLU A 110 3.45 -16.83 12.84
C GLU A 110 4.05 -18.05 13.56
N ALA A 111 3.23 -18.88 14.20
CA ALA A 111 3.69 -20.14 14.79
C ALA A 111 4.24 -21.11 13.74
N TYR A 112 3.58 -21.20 12.57
CA TYR A 112 4.07 -21.99 11.44
C TYR A 112 5.43 -21.47 10.95
N LEU A 113 5.56 -20.15 10.73
CA LEU A 113 6.83 -19.56 10.28
C LEU A 113 7.97 -19.77 11.28
N LYS A 114 7.69 -19.71 12.59
CA LYS A 114 8.71 -19.90 13.63
C LYS A 114 9.37 -21.28 13.61
N GLN A 115 8.76 -22.28 12.97
CA GLN A 115 9.35 -23.61 12.82
C GLN A 115 10.60 -23.60 11.92
N ASN A 116 10.72 -22.62 11.00
CA ASN A 116 11.87 -22.44 10.13
C ASN A 116 12.34 -20.97 10.18
N SER A 117 13.46 -20.74 10.87
CA SER A 117 14.01 -19.39 11.06
C SER A 117 14.37 -18.70 9.75
N LEU A 118 14.89 -19.42 8.75
CA LEU A 118 15.23 -18.89 7.43
C LEU A 118 13.98 -18.43 6.67
N LEU A 119 12.91 -19.23 6.73
CA LEU A 119 11.62 -18.89 6.12
C LEU A 119 11.01 -17.65 6.80
N SER A 120 10.97 -17.64 8.14
CA SER A 120 10.46 -16.51 8.90
C SER A 120 11.24 -15.22 8.62
N ASN A 121 12.57 -15.29 8.54
CA ASN A 121 13.38 -14.10 8.26
C ASN A 121 13.25 -13.61 6.81
N SER A 122 12.84 -14.49 5.90
CA SER A 122 12.70 -14.17 4.48
C SER A 122 11.41 -13.42 4.15
N ILE A 123 10.32 -13.68 4.87
CA ILE A 123 9.00 -13.10 4.59
C ILE A 123 8.77 -11.86 5.45
N THR A 124 8.78 -10.66 4.86
CA THR A 124 8.84 -9.42 5.65
C THR A 124 7.53 -8.62 5.67
N ALA A 125 6.78 -8.61 4.56
CA ALA A 125 5.58 -7.77 4.44
C ALA A 125 4.41 -8.26 5.30
N TYR A 126 3.59 -7.29 5.74
CA TYR A 126 2.33 -7.50 6.48
C TYR A 126 2.45 -8.21 7.83
N ARG A 127 3.67 -8.33 8.36
CA ARG A 127 3.98 -8.92 9.67
C ARG A 127 4.41 -7.85 10.67
N GLN A 128 4.34 -8.18 11.95
CA GLN A 128 4.85 -7.34 13.04
C GLN A 128 6.19 -7.90 13.52
N ILE A 129 7.24 -7.60 12.76
CA ILE A 129 8.61 -8.03 13.07
C ILE A 129 9.25 -6.96 13.95
N GLU A 130 9.79 -7.34 15.10
CA GLU A 130 10.47 -6.41 16.01
C GLU A 130 11.85 -6.03 15.48
N THR A 131 12.32 -4.83 15.82
CA THR A 131 13.72 -4.46 15.63
C THR A 131 14.60 -5.13 16.69
N ASP A 132 15.91 -5.21 16.42
CA ASP A 132 16.86 -5.90 17.31
C ASP A 132 16.91 -5.27 18.72
N ASP A 133 16.69 -3.95 18.81
CA ASP A 133 16.55 -3.19 20.06
C ASP A 133 15.22 -3.44 20.81
N LYS A 134 14.26 -4.17 20.21
CA LYS A 134 12.90 -4.44 20.70
C LYS A 134 12.10 -3.18 21.10
N LEU A 135 12.47 -2.01 20.56
CA LEU A 135 11.80 -0.74 20.86
C LEU A 135 10.63 -0.44 19.90
N LYS A 136 10.65 -1.06 18.72
CA LYS A 136 9.74 -0.74 17.60
C LYS A 136 9.60 -1.94 16.67
N PHE A 137 8.65 -1.86 15.75
CA PHE A 137 8.55 -2.82 14.65
C PHE A 137 9.38 -2.35 13.45
N LYS A 138 10.00 -3.30 12.74
CA LYS A 138 10.67 -3.08 11.45
C LYS A 138 9.69 -2.45 10.46
N SER A 139 10.26 -1.61 9.59
CA SER A 139 9.55 -0.91 8.52
C SER A 139 10.21 -1.25 7.18
N ASN A 140 9.62 -0.79 6.07
CA ASN A 140 10.23 -0.93 4.74
C ASN A 140 11.67 -0.42 4.67
N VAL A 141 12.04 0.55 5.51
CA VAL A 141 13.42 1.06 5.61
C VAL A 141 14.37 0.00 6.17
N HIS A 142 13.96 -0.69 7.24
CA HIS A 142 14.78 -1.73 7.87
C HIS A 142 14.92 -2.93 6.94
N PHE A 143 13.84 -3.33 6.25
CA PHE A 143 13.92 -4.43 5.28
C PHE A 143 14.78 -4.08 4.05
N ALA A 144 14.82 -2.80 3.64
CA ALA A 144 15.77 -2.35 2.62
C ALA A 144 17.21 -2.42 3.13
N LYS A 145 17.45 -2.02 4.39
CA LYS A 145 18.77 -2.12 5.04
C LYS A 145 19.26 -3.57 5.04
N ASP A 146 18.43 -4.52 5.44
CA ASP A 146 18.77 -5.95 5.48
C ASP A 146 19.31 -6.45 4.12
N VAL A 147 18.75 -5.96 3.01
CA VAL A 147 19.20 -6.29 1.64
C VAL A 147 20.50 -5.55 1.29
N PHE A 148 20.59 -4.25 1.57
CA PHE A 148 21.77 -3.46 1.23
C PHE A 148 23.01 -3.87 2.02
N ASP A 149 22.84 -4.24 3.29
CA ASP A 149 23.92 -4.74 4.13
C ASP A 149 24.40 -6.12 3.65
N GLU A 150 23.52 -6.98 3.16
CA GLU A 150 23.92 -8.25 2.53
C GLU A 150 24.72 -8.02 1.24
N ILE A 151 24.32 -7.05 0.41
CA ILE A 151 25.08 -6.67 -0.80
C ILE A 151 26.46 -6.14 -0.42
N LYS A 152 26.55 -5.26 0.59
CA LYS A 152 27.82 -4.74 1.09
C LYS A 152 28.72 -5.85 1.64
N ARG A 153 28.14 -6.86 2.30
CA ARG A 153 28.87 -7.99 2.87
C ARG A 153 29.43 -8.92 1.78
N ARG A 154 28.70 -9.13 0.69
CA ARG A 154 29.15 -10.01 -0.42
C ARG A 154 30.11 -9.32 -1.38
N GLU A 155 29.99 -8.00 -1.54
CA GLU A 155 30.77 -7.13 -2.44
C GLU A 155 30.65 -7.47 -3.94
N ASN A 156 31.05 -8.69 -4.35
CA ASN A 156 30.87 -9.21 -5.70
C ASN A 156 29.63 -10.11 -5.75
N CYS A 157 28.49 -9.53 -6.12
CA CYS A 157 27.22 -10.27 -6.17
C CYS A 157 26.22 -9.65 -7.14
N VAL A 158 25.25 -10.46 -7.55
CA VAL A 158 24.15 -10.02 -8.40
C VAL A 158 22.87 -10.02 -7.60
N THR A 159 22.15 -8.91 -7.67
CA THR A 159 20.81 -8.76 -7.09
C THR A 159 19.76 -8.85 -8.19
N LEU A 160 18.81 -9.78 -8.04
CA LEU A 160 17.65 -9.97 -8.90
C LEU A 160 16.41 -9.46 -8.16
N VAL A 161 15.70 -8.48 -8.73
CA VAL A 161 14.43 -7.98 -8.19
C VAL A 161 13.30 -8.37 -9.14
N LEU A 162 12.36 -9.16 -8.62
CA LEU A 162 11.20 -9.66 -9.36
C LEU A 162 9.90 -9.03 -8.83
N ASP A 163 8.99 -8.70 -9.74
CA ASP A 163 7.65 -8.15 -9.47
C ASP A 163 6.59 -9.14 -9.98
N ILE A 164 5.66 -9.54 -9.12
CA ILE A 164 4.54 -10.41 -9.51
C ILE A 164 3.42 -9.55 -10.13
N GLU A 165 3.05 -9.85 -11.36
CA GLU A 165 2.03 -9.06 -12.05
C GLU A 165 0.63 -9.34 -11.49
N ASN A 166 -0.13 -8.27 -11.23
CA ASN A 166 -1.52 -8.35 -10.78
C ASN A 166 -1.74 -9.34 -9.62
N PHE A 167 -0.80 -9.40 -8.68
CA PHE A 167 -0.73 -10.42 -7.62
C PHE A 167 -2.06 -10.76 -6.93
N PHE A 168 -2.75 -9.78 -6.33
CA PHE A 168 -4.03 -10.04 -5.65
C PHE A 168 -5.12 -10.56 -6.62
N PRO A 169 -5.34 -9.92 -7.79
CA PRO A 169 -6.23 -10.45 -8.83
C PRO A 169 -5.90 -11.82 -9.42
N SER A 170 -4.66 -12.32 -9.32
CA SER A 170 -4.24 -13.56 -9.98
C SER A 170 -4.31 -14.81 -9.10
N LEU A 171 -4.52 -14.67 -7.78
CA LEU A 171 -4.44 -15.82 -6.86
C LEU A 171 -5.47 -16.91 -7.19
N ASN A 172 -5.01 -18.16 -7.34
CA ASN A 172 -5.88 -19.31 -7.52
C ASN A 172 -6.67 -19.62 -6.23
N HIS A 173 -8.00 -19.78 -6.34
CA HIS A 173 -8.87 -19.99 -5.19
C HIS A 173 -8.67 -21.35 -4.51
N LYS A 174 -8.42 -22.43 -5.28
CA LYS A 174 -8.22 -23.77 -4.76
C LYS A 174 -6.93 -23.85 -3.94
N LYS A 175 -5.81 -23.35 -4.49
CA LYS A 175 -4.52 -23.29 -3.78
C LYS A 175 -4.62 -22.44 -2.52
N LEU A 176 -5.26 -21.27 -2.59
CA LEU A 176 -5.46 -20.41 -1.43
C LEU A 176 -6.25 -21.14 -0.32
N LYS A 177 -7.34 -21.84 -0.69
CA LYS A 177 -8.16 -22.58 0.27
C LYS A 177 -7.35 -23.67 0.98
N LEU A 178 -6.55 -24.42 0.24
CA LEU A 178 -5.70 -25.49 0.78
C LEU A 178 -4.62 -24.95 1.70
N ALA A 179 -3.89 -23.90 1.28
CA ALA A 179 -2.86 -23.26 2.08
C ALA A 179 -3.43 -22.68 3.38
N TRP A 180 -4.63 -22.06 3.31
CA TRP A 180 -5.31 -21.54 4.49
C TRP A 180 -5.73 -22.68 5.44
N ALA A 181 -6.31 -23.77 4.94
CA ALA A 181 -6.65 -24.93 5.76
C ALA A 181 -5.41 -25.54 6.45
N LYS A 182 -4.30 -25.68 5.71
CA LYS A 182 -3.00 -26.15 6.23
C LYS A 182 -2.53 -25.32 7.42
N ILE A 183 -2.53 -23.99 7.29
CA ILE A 183 -2.13 -23.08 8.37
C ILE A 183 -3.02 -23.20 9.62
N LEU A 184 -4.30 -23.53 9.44
CA LEU A 184 -5.20 -23.72 10.56
C LEU A 184 -5.05 -25.09 11.25
N GLY A 185 -4.33 -26.03 10.63
CA GLY A 185 -4.20 -27.42 11.08
C GLY A 185 -5.34 -28.34 10.63
N TYR A 186 -6.08 -27.98 9.57
CA TYR A 186 -7.22 -28.76 9.09
C TYR A 186 -7.05 -29.23 7.64
N LYS A 187 -7.68 -30.36 7.29
CA LYS A 187 -7.79 -30.84 5.90
C LYS A 187 -8.68 -29.94 5.03
N THR A 188 -9.67 -29.29 5.64
CA THR A 188 -10.59 -28.35 4.98
C THR A 188 -10.89 -27.17 5.90
N LEU A 189 -11.34 -26.04 5.33
CA LEU A 189 -11.68 -24.87 6.13
C LEU A 189 -12.91 -25.14 7.02
N PRO A 190 -12.86 -24.74 8.31
CA PRO A 190 -14.05 -24.68 9.17
C PRO A 190 -15.17 -23.84 8.54
N LYS A 191 -16.42 -24.08 8.93
CA LYS A 191 -17.61 -23.49 8.27
C LYS A 191 -17.60 -21.96 8.24
N ASP A 192 -17.23 -21.33 9.34
CA ASP A 192 -17.11 -19.88 9.48
C ASP A 192 -15.97 -19.31 8.63
N HIS A 193 -14.79 -19.95 8.65
CA HIS A 193 -13.67 -19.61 7.77
C HIS A 193 -14.02 -19.78 6.29
N PHE A 194 -14.76 -20.82 5.95
CA PHE A 194 -15.22 -21.05 4.58
C PHE A 194 -16.22 -19.98 4.12
N ASN A 195 -17.08 -19.49 5.00
CA ASN A 195 -17.95 -18.36 4.69
C ASN A 195 -17.13 -17.09 4.38
N ILE A 196 -16.10 -16.80 5.18
CA ILE A 196 -15.16 -15.69 4.93
C ILE A 196 -14.41 -15.91 3.60
N PHE A 197 -13.92 -17.13 3.35
CA PHE A 197 -13.27 -17.48 2.09
C PHE A 197 -14.19 -17.20 0.89
N LYS A 198 -15.45 -17.63 0.95
CA LYS A 198 -16.45 -17.36 -0.08
C LYS A 198 -16.66 -15.85 -0.26
N ALA A 199 -16.76 -15.09 0.83
CA ALA A 199 -16.91 -13.64 0.79
C ALA A 199 -15.69 -12.92 0.18
N THR A 200 -14.49 -13.49 0.30
CA THR A 200 -13.27 -12.93 -0.33
C THR A 200 -13.06 -13.35 -1.78
N THR A 201 -13.64 -14.46 -2.23
CA THR A 201 -13.38 -15.04 -3.57
C THR A 201 -14.55 -14.82 -4.53
N ARG A 202 -15.77 -14.94 -4.02
CA ARG A 202 -17.05 -14.81 -4.75
C ARG A 202 -17.79 -13.53 -4.34
N PHE A 203 -17.03 -12.45 -4.13
CA PHE A 203 -17.57 -11.16 -3.72
C PHE A 203 -18.41 -10.51 -4.81
N SER A 204 -19.35 -9.67 -4.39
CA SER A 204 -20.03 -8.69 -5.24
C SER A 204 -19.49 -7.29 -4.95
N TYR A 205 -19.71 -6.35 -5.86
CA TYR A 205 -19.29 -4.97 -5.67
C TYR A 205 -20.15 -3.98 -6.45
N VAL A 206 -20.16 -2.74 -5.97
CA VAL A 206 -20.73 -1.56 -6.63
C VAL A 206 -19.59 -0.61 -6.96
N LYS A 207 -19.58 0.02 -8.13
CA LYS A 207 -18.55 1.01 -8.46
C LYS A 207 -18.85 2.31 -7.72
N LEU A 208 -17.84 2.90 -7.10
CA LEU A 208 -17.97 4.19 -6.40
C LEU A 208 -18.41 5.33 -7.32
N LYS A 209 -18.18 5.20 -8.64
CA LYS A 209 -18.64 6.17 -9.63
C LYS A 209 -20.17 6.17 -9.76
N ASP A 210 -20.80 5.01 -9.59
CA ASP A 210 -22.24 4.83 -9.75
C ASP A 210 -23.00 5.37 -8.52
N LEU A 211 -22.30 5.50 -7.38
CA LEU A 211 -22.80 6.17 -6.16
C LEU A 211 -22.72 7.71 -6.21
N LYS A 212 -22.29 8.29 -7.34
CA LYS A 212 -22.12 9.74 -7.49
C LYS A 212 -23.19 10.31 -8.40
N THR A 213 -23.51 11.58 -8.18
CA THR A 213 -24.35 12.37 -9.08
C THR A 213 -23.67 12.54 -10.44
N LYS A 214 -24.45 12.98 -11.44
CA LYS A 214 -23.96 13.27 -12.80
C LYS A 214 -22.76 14.24 -12.82
N ASN A 215 -22.66 15.13 -11.82
CA ASN A 215 -21.58 16.10 -11.66
C ASN A 215 -20.31 15.50 -11.01
N GLY A 216 -20.30 14.20 -10.68
CA GLY A 216 -19.13 13.49 -10.13
C GLY A 216 -18.91 13.68 -8.62
N HIS A 217 -19.85 14.31 -7.93
CA HIS A 217 -19.89 14.49 -6.49
C HIS A 217 -20.91 13.54 -5.84
N PHE A 218 -20.84 13.34 -4.53
CA PHE A 218 -21.93 12.64 -3.83
C PHE A 218 -23.10 13.61 -3.64
N ASP A 219 -24.31 13.07 -3.48
CA ASP A 219 -25.45 13.88 -3.06
C ASP A 219 -25.28 14.27 -1.58
N GLU A 220 -24.64 15.42 -1.37
CA GLU A 220 -24.32 15.90 -0.03
C GLU A 220 -25.58 16.31 0.75
N LYS A 221 -26.69 16.64 0.06
CA LYS A 221 -27.97 16.98 0.68
C LYS A 221 -28.60 15.73 1.26
N GLU A 222 -28.64 14.64 0.48
CA GLU A 222 -29.16 13.35 0.90
C GLU A 222 -28.31 12.73 2.02
N LEU A 223 -26.98 12.70 1.85
CA LEU A 223 -26.07 12.26 2.90
C LEU A 223 -26.22 13.09 4.19
N SER A 224 -26.49 14.40 4.07
CA SER A 224 -26.77 15.26 5.23
C SER A 224 -28.06 14.87 5.94
N LYS A 225 -29.12 14.54 5.18
CA LYS A 225 -30.39 14.04 5.74
C LYS A 225 -30.15 12.76 6.54
N PHE A 226 -29.47 11.77 5.97
CA PHE A 226 -29.15 10.52 6.69
C PHE A 226 -28.28 10.77 7.92
N ARG A 227 -27.30 11.66 7.84
CA ARG A 227 -26.48 12.03 9.01
C ARG A 227 -27.32 12.57 10.16
N LYS A 228 -28.34 13.41 9.89
CA LYS A 228 -29.26 13.90 10.92
C LYS A 228 -30.08 12.78 11.57
N GLU A 229 -30.40 11.73 10.81
CA GLU A 229 -31.03 10.49 11.28
C GLU A 229 -30.03 9.52 11.98
N GLY A 230 -28.77 9.94 12.21
CA GLY A 230 -27.73 9.09 12.82
C GLY A 230 -27.16 8.00 11.87
N LYS A 231 -27.48 8.07 10.58
CA LYS A 231 -27.01 7.13 9.54
C LYS A 231 -25.88 7.73 8.72
N HIS A 232 -24.75 7.03 8.68
CA HIS A 232 -23.59 7.40 7.87
C HIS A 232 -23.42 6.47 6.67
N THR A 233 -24.47 6.37 5.85
CA THR A 233 -24.58 5.41 4.74
C THR A 233 -24.97 6.10 3.44
N PHE A 234 -24.80 5.40 2.32
CA PHE A 234 -25.35 5.81 1.01
C PHE A 234 -26.85 5.53 0.88
N PHE A 235 -27.35 4.53 1.62
CA PHE A 235 -28.74 4.10 1.60
C PHE A 235 -29.24 3.94 3.04
N ARG A 236 -30.54 4.11 3.28
CA ARG A 236 -31.15 3.89 4.60
C ARG A 236 -31.11 2.44 5.02
N SER A 237 -31.12 1.52 4.06
CA SER A 237 -31.04 0.07 4.26
C SER A 237 -30.39 -0.61 3.06
N ILE A 238 -29.99 -1.88 3.22
CA ILE A 238 -29.49 -2.68 2.09
C ILE A 238 -30.58 -2.97 1.06
N LYS A 239 -31.85 -3.04 1.49
CA LYS A 239 -32.99 -3.28 0.60
C LYS A 239 -33.11 -2.14 -0.43
N GLU A 240 -32.94 -0.90 0.01
CA GLU A 240 -32.96 0.26 -0.89
C GLU A 240 -31.84 0.23 -1.93
N LEU A 241 -30.66 -0.33 -1.61
CA LEU A 241 -29.64 -0.58 -2.63
C LEU A 241 -30.12 -1.61 -3.67
N VAL A 242 -30.75 -2.69 -3.23
CA VAL A 242 -31.26 -3.75 -4.11
C VAL A 242 -32.41 -3.25 -4.99
N ASP A 243 -33.28 -2.41 -4.45
CA ASP A 243 -34.43 -1.83 -5.15
C ASP A 243 -34.04 -0.62 -6.02
N SER A 244 -32.78 -0.16 -5.94
CA SER A 244 -32.27 0.96 -6.74
C SER A 244 -31.80 0.53 -8.14
N ASP A 245 -31.64 1.50 -9.04
CA ASP A 245 -31.06 1.29 -10.38
C ASP A 245 -29.54 1.01 -10.37
N ILE A 246 -28.91 0.89 -9.18
CA ILE A 246 -27.48 0.65 -9.07
C ILE A 246 -27.13 -0.80 -9.36
N ILE A 247 -26.27 -1.00 -10.36
CA ILE A 247 -25.82 -2.33 -10.75
C ILE A 247 -24.87 -2.92 -9.69
N ILE A 248 -25.25 -4.08 -9.14
CA ILE A 248 -24.39 -4.89 -8.28
C ILE A 248 -23.64 -5.90 -9.15
N HIS A 249 -22.35 -5.67 -9.34
CA HIS A 249 -21.46 -6.57 -10.09
C HIS A 249 -21.03 -7.77 -9.23
N LYS A 250 -20.71 -8.90 -9.88
CA LYS A 250 -20.06 -10.05 -9.25
C LYS A 250 -18.58 -10.09 -9.66
N ASN A 251 -17.74 -10.79 -8.89
CA ASN A 251 -16.38 -11.11 -9.37
C ASN A 251 -16.49 -11.90 -10.68
N GLN A 252 -15.86 -11.37 -11.72
CA GLN A 252 -15.83 -11.94 -13.07
C GLN A 252 -14.40 -12.27 -13.53
N LYS A 253 -13.38 -12.09 -12.66
CA LYS A 253 -12.00 -12.38 -13.04
C LYS A 253 -11.80 -13.88 -13.15
N GLN A 254 -11.31 -14.30 -14.31
CA GLN A 254 -11.07 -15.69 -14.63
C GLN A 254 -9.64 -15.90 -15.15
N ASN A 255 -9.11 -17.09 -14.92
CA ASN A 255 -7.89 -17.55 -15.60
C ASN A 255 -8.23 -18.02 -17.03
N ASP A 256 -7.20 -18.45 -17.77
CA ASP A 256 -7.35 -18.94 -19.15
C ASP A 256 -8.26 -20.19 -19.24
N GLN A 257 -8.41 -20.92 -18.13
CA GLN A 257 -9.29 -22.08 -17.98
C GLN A 257 -10.74 -21.70 -17.60
N LYS A 258 -11.08 -20.40 -17.59
CA LYS A 258 -12.39 -19.85 -17.18
C LYS A 258 -12.77 -20.08 -15.71
N GLU A 259 -11.82 -20.47 -14.86
CA GLU A 259 -12.02 -20.61 -13.43
C GLU A 259 -11.94 -19.24 -12.75
N LEU A 260 -12.79 -18.98 -11.75
CA LEU A 260 -12.73 -17.73 -10.99
C LEU A 260 -11.43 -17.64 -10.19
N ILE A 261 -10.79 -16.46 -10.25
CA ILE A 261 -9.53 -16.18 -9.58
C ILE A 261 -9.54 -14.83 -8.85
N GLY A 262 -8.53 -14.65 -8.02
CA GLY A 262 -8.19 -13.40 -7.38
C GLY A 262 -8.98 -13.08 -6.14
N ILE A 263 -8.39 -12.23 -5.31
CA ILE A 263 -9.01 -11.67 -4.11
C ILE A 263 -8.99 -10.13 -4.16
N PRO A 264 -9.94 -9.45 -3.50
CA PRO A 264 -10.01 -8.00 -3.45
C PRO A 264 -8.76 -7.36 -2.84
N GLN A 265 -8.19 -6.36 -3.50
CA GLN A 265 -7.20 -5.50 -2.88
C GLN A 265 -7.89 -4.44 -2.01
N GLY A 266 -7.73 -4.52 -0.69
CA GLY A 266 -8.27 -3.53 0.26
C GLY A 266 -9.04 -4.11 1.44
N LEU A 267 -9.36 -5.41 1.44
CA LEU A 267 -9.92 -6.06 2.62
C LEU A 267 -8.85 -6.24 3.71
N PRO A 268 -9.23 -6.18 4.99
CA PRO A 268 -8.29 -6.41 6.10
C PRO A 268 -7.59 -7.77 6.08
N ILE A 269 -8.21 -8.79 5.48
CA ILE A 269 -7.70 -10.17 5.43
C ILE A 269 -6.80 -10.46 4.20
N SER A 270 -6.96 -9.72 3.11
CA SER A 270 -6.34 -10.06 1.82
C SER A 270 -4.81 -10.14 1.89
N ALA A 271 -4.18 -9.25 2.66
CA ALA A 271 -2.73 -9.20 2.80
C ALA A 271 -2.15 -10.47 3.44
N LEU A 272 -2.82 -10.99 4.48
CA LEU A 272 -2.41 -12.23 5.13
C LEU A 272 -2.65 -13.43 4.21
N LEU A 273 -3.79 -13.48 3.53
CA LEU A 273 -4.10 -14.54 2.57
C LEU A 273 -3.09 -14.61 1.43
N ALA A 274 -2.64 -13.46 0.93
CA ALA A 274 -1.60 -13.39 -0.08
C ALA A 274 -0.24 -13.93 0.43
N ASN A 275 0.11 -13.67 1.69
CA ASN A 275 1.29 -14.28 2.30
C ASN A 275 1.14 -15.80 2.48
N ILE A 276 -0.03 -16.27 2.95
CA ILE A 276 -0.33 -17.70 3.09
C ILE A 276 -0.24 -18.42 1.74
N TYR A 277 -0.74 -17.80 0.68
CA TYR A 277 -0.67 -18.35 -0.68
C TYR A 277 0.77 -18.61 -1.13
N MET A 278 1.67 -17.66 -0.83
CA MET A 278 3.07 -17.72 -1.26
C MET A 278 3.93 -18.70 -0.46
N LEU A 279 3.44 -19.29 0.63
CA LEU A 279 4.25 -20.14 1.49
C LEU A 279 4.90 -21.31 0.75
N ALA A 280 4.17 -21.99 -0.13
CA ALA A 280 4.72 -23.11 -0.89
C ALA A 280 5.87 -22.68 -1.81
N PHE A 281 5.74 -21.51 -2.43
CA PHE A 281 6.82 -20.90 -3.21
C PHE A 281 8.01 -20.52 -2.32
N ASP A 282 7.75 -19.86 -1.19
CA ASP A 282 8.78 -19.42 -0.26
C ASP A 282 9.57 -20.62 0.29
N GLU A 283 8.90 -21.70 0.67
CA GLU A 283 9.51 -22.96 1.12
C GLU A 283 10.40 -23.58 0.05
N SER A 284 9.92 -23.63 -1.21
CA SER A 284 10.70 -24.16 -2.33
C SER A 284 11.97 -23.34 -2.57
N VAL A 285 11.87 -22.01 -2.54
CA VAL A 285 13.04 -21.11 -2.67
C VAL A 285 14.05 -21.34 -1.55
N ILE A 286 13.60 -21.45 -0.29
CA ILE A 286 14.50 -21.69 0.84
C ILE A 286 15.26 -23.01 0.67
N ASN A 287 14.54 -24.09 0.34
CA ASN A 287 15.12 -25.42 0.28
C ASN A 287 16.05 -25.60 -0.91
N GLU A 288 15.66 -25.11 -2.09
CA GLU A 288 16.39 -25.35 -3.32
C GLU A 288 17.45 -24.28 -3.60
N LEU A 289 17.21 -23.01 -3.27
CA LEU A 289 18.14 -21.92 -3.58
C LEU A 289 18.94 -21.46 -2.35
N THR A 290 18.27 -21.18 -1.23
CA THR A 290 18.97 -20.62 -0.06
C THR A 290 19.88 -21.65 0.60
N LEU A 291 19.39 -22.87 0.86
CA LEU A 291 20.18 -23.90 1.54
C LEU A 291 21.25 -24.54 0.64
N ARG A 292 20.96 -24.79 -0.64
CA ARG A 292 21.89 -25.50 -1.54
C ARG A 292 22.86 -24.60 -2.28
N HIS A 293 22.45 -23.37 -2.57
CA HIS A 293 23.22 -22.46 -3.43
C HIS A 293 23.59 -21.14 -2.73
N ASN A 294 23.33 -21.02 -1.41
CA ASN A 294 23.64 -19.84 -0.61
C ASN A 294 23.03 -18.54 -1.17
N VAL A 295 21.86 -18.64 -1.79
CA VAL A 295 21.11 -17.50 -2.32
C VAL A 295 20.39 -16.79 -1.19
N PHE A 296 20.67 -15.51 -0.98
CA PHE A 296 19.94 -14.70 -0.02
C PHE A 296 18.59 -14.30 -0.60
N TYR A 297 17.51 -14.56 0.13
CA TYR A 297 16.14 -14.36 -0.33
C TYR A 297 15.35 -13.48 0.63
N ARG A 298 14.63 -12.49 0.09
CA ARG A 298 13.61 -11.73 0.83
C ARG A 298 12.38 -11.49 -0.03
N ARG A 299 11.20 -11.61 0.58
CA ARG A 299 9.92 -11.26 -0.04
C ARG A 299 9.19 -10.19 0.77
N TYR A 300 8.83 -9.12 0.08
CA TYR A 300 7.98 -8.05 0.59
C TYR A 300 6.69 -8.00 -0.25
N SER A 301 5.68 -8.79 0.15
CA SER A 301 4.42 -8.92 -0.59
C SER A 301 4.64 -9.53 -1.98
N ASP A 302 4.54 -8.70 -3.02
CA ASP A 302 4.70 -8.96 -4.44
C ASP A 302 6.13 -8.68 -4.93
N ASP A 303 6.91 -7.90 -4.17
CA ASP A 303 8.31 -7.60 -4.46
C ASP A 303 9.21 -8.70 -3.89
N ILE A 304 9.92 -9.44 -4.77
CA ILE A 304 10.90 -10.46 -4.40
C ILE A 304 12.31 -9.94 -4.71
N VAL A 305 13.25 -10.17 -3.81
CA VAL A 305 14.68 -9.92 -4.04
C VAL A 305 15.51 -11.15 -3.70
N MET A 306 16.43 -11.46 -4.61
CA MET A 306 17.41 -12.55 -4.47
C MET A 306 18.81 -12.00 -4.69
N ILE A 307 19.78 -12.39 -3.86
CA ILE A 307 21.19 -12.03 -4.03
C ILE A 307 21.99 -13.32 -4.18
N CYS A 308 22.75 -13.40 -5.27
CA CYS A 308 23.48 -14.59 -5.69
C CYS A 308 24.81 -14.23 -6.35
N GLU A 309 25.56 -15.25 -6.75
CA GLU A 309 26.73 -15.08 -7.62
C GLU A 309 26.32 -14.91 -9.09
N GLU A 310 27.21 -14.37 -9.92
CA GLU A 310 26.91 -14.05 -11.33
C GLU A 310 26.65 -15.31 -12.18
N ASN A 311 27.37 -16.40 -11.93
CA ASN A 311 27.16 -17.71 -12.57
C ASN A 311 25.81 -18.36 -12.20
N GLN A 312 25.15 -17.93 -11.11
CA GLN A 312 23.88 -18.50 -10.63
C GLN A 312 22.65 -17.83 -11.23
N ILE A 313 22.78 -16.75 -12.01
CA ILE A 313 21.63 -15.98 -12.53
C ILE A 313 20.65 -16.88 -13.29
N LYS A 314 21.16 -17.66 -14.25
CA LYS A 314 20.32 -18.50 -15.12
C LYS A 314 19.59 -19.58 -14.34
N LEU A 315 20.29 -20.23 -13.41
CA LEU A 315 19.71 -21.23 -12.50
C LEU A 315 18.51 -20.64 -11.73
N ILE A 316 18.67 -19.44 -11.18
CA ILE A 316 17.62 -18.79 -10.40
C ILE A 316 16.46 -18.36 -11.29
N GLU A 317 16.73 -17.78 -12.46
CA GLU A 317 15.68 -17.38 -13.42
C GLU A 317 14.83 -18.58 -13.85
N ASP A 318 15.46 -19.70 -14.20
CA ASP A 318 14.77 -20.94 -14.61
C ASP A 318 13.98 -21.55 -13.45
N PHE A 319 14.57 -21.63 -12.25
CA PHE A 319 13.89 -22.11 -11.05
C PHE A 319 12.65 -21.27 -10.73
N VAL A 320 12.80 -19.95 -10.66
CA VAL A 320 11.69 -19.04 -10.31
C VAL A 320 10.60 -19.10 -11.36
N LYS A 321 10.95 -19.17 -12.65
CA LYS A 321 9.97 -19.33 -13.74
C LYS A 321 9.14 -20.60 -13.54
N ASN A 322 9.78 -21.74 -13.28
CA ASN A 322 9.10 -23.02 -13.11
C ASN A 322 8.22 -23.03 -11.86
N GLU A 323 8.73 -22.53 -10.73
CA GLU A 323 7.95 -22.45 -9.49
C GLU A 323 6.78 -21.47 -9.59
N MET A 324 6.90 -20.38 -10.33
CA MET A 324 5.78 -19.45 -10.55
C MET A 324 4.67 -20.06 -11.39
N ILE A 325 5.01 -20.80 -12.46
CA ILE A 325 4.05 -21.56 -13.26
C ILE A 325 3.34 -22.60 -12.39
N LYS A 326 4.11 -23.37 -11.60
CA LYS A 326 3.57 -24.35 -10.65
C LYS A 326 2.63 -23.72 -9.62
N ASN A 327 2.87 -22.48 -9.21
CA ASN A 327 2.01 -21.72 -8.30
C ASN A 327 0.89 -20.94 -9.02
N GLU A 328 0.70 -21.11 -10.34
CA GLU A 328 -0.28 -20.39 -11.15
C GLU A 328 -0.18 -18.87 -11.02
N LEU A 329 1.05 -18.36 -11.02
CA LEU A 329 1.35 -16.94 -10.96
C LEU A 329 2.04 -16.49 -12.25
N THR A 330 1.69 -15.30 -12.73
CA THR A 330 2.34 -14.66 -13.87
C THR A 330 3.44 -13.73 -13.39
N VAL A 331 4.67 -13.98 -13.81
CA VAL A 331 5.81 -13.09 -13.58
C VAL A 331 6.22 -12.42 -14.88
N SER A 332 6.51 -11.13 -14.81
CA SER A 332 7.17 -10.43 -15.91
C SER A 332 8.68 -10.58 -15.79
N LEU A 333 9.21 -11.71 -16.27
CA LEU A 333 10.66 -11.95 -16.27
C LEU A 333 11.42 -10.86 -17.05
N GLU A 334 10.82 -10.33 -18.12
CA GLU A 334 11.34 -9.19 -18.91
C GLU A 334 11.50 -7.89 -18.11
N LYS A 335 10.86 -7.79 -16.93
CA LYS A 335 10.95 -6.63 -16.03
C LYS A 335 11.86 -6.88 -14.84
N THR A 336 12.45 -8.06 -14.73
CA THR A 336 13.39 -8.39 -13.66
C THR A 336 14.56 -7.41 -13.71
N GLU A 337 14.77 -6.69 -12.62
CA GLU A 337 15.91 -5.77 -12.50
C GLU A 337 17.11 -6.57 -12.01
N LYS A 338 18.15 -6.64 -12.84
CA LYS A 338 19.41 -7.34 -12.54
C LYS A 338 20.50 -6.32 -12.31
N THR A 339 21.08 -6.33 -11.11
CA THR A 339 22.15 -5.38 -10.74
C THR A 339 23.34 -6.14 -10.18
N LEU A 340 24.47 -6.08 -10.90
CA LEU A 340 25.77 -6.53 -10.43
C LEU A 340 26.36 -5.46 -9.51
N PHE A 341 26.86 -5.89 -8.37
CA PHE A 341 27.70 -5.10 -7.49
C PHE A 341 29.11 -5.68 -7.50
N LYS A 342 30.10 -4.81 -7.63
CA LYS A 342 31.52 -5.16 -7.50
C LYS A 342 32.32 -3.95 -7.04
N ILE A 343 33.48 -4.21 -6.46
CA ILE A 343 34.43 -3.16 -6.11
C ILE A 343 35.10 -2.65 -7.39
N ASN A 344 35.02 -1.34 -7.60
CA ASN A 344 35.75 -0.63 -8.64
C ASN A 344 36.19 0.75 -8.07
N ASP A 345 37.42 1.18 -8.36
CA ASP A 345 38.03 2.38 -7.78
C ASP A 345 37.97 2.41 -6.24
N LYS A 346 38.26 1.28 -5.58
CA LYS A 346 38.20 1.11 -4.12
C LYS A 346 36.81 1.35 -3.50
N ARG A 347 35.73 1.32 -4.30
CA ARG A 347 34.36 1.50 -3.82
C ARG A 347 33.42 0.48 -4.43
N LEU A 348 32.43 0.07 -3.65
CA LEU A 348 31.34 -0.77 -4.15
C LEU A 348 30.46 0.06 -5.11
N LYS A 349 30.34 -0.39 -6.36
CA LYS A 349 29.50 0.28 -7.38
C LYS A 349 28.47 -0.69 -7.95
N SER A 350 27.36 -0.14 -8.40
CA SER A 350 26.29 -0.87 -9.08
C SER A 350 26.38 -0.76 -10.60
N TYR A 351 26.15 -1.90 -11.26
CA TYR A 351 26.11 -2.08 -12.70
C TYR A 351 24.81 -2.78 -13.07
N LYS A 352 23.94 -2.12 -13.84
CA LYS A 352 22.74 -2.78 -14.33
C LYS A 352 23.13 -3.73 -15.47
N ILE A 353 22.70 -4.99 -15.36
CA ILE A 353 22.84 -5.98 -16.43
C ILE A 353 21.65 -5.78 -17.37
N GLU A 354 21.92 -5.36 -18.61
CA GLU A 354 20.90 -5.24 -19.65
C GLU A 354 20.58 -6.60 -20.28
N ASN A 355 19.52 -6.68 -21.09
CA ASN A 355 19.06 -7.94 -21.68
C ASN A 355 20.07 -8.56 -22.66
N ASP A 356 20.95 -7.75 -23.25
CA ASP A 356 22.04 -8.17 -24.12
C ASP A 356 23.30 -8.58 -23.35
N GLY A 357 23.26 -8.55 -22.01
CA GLY A 357 24.40 -8.84 -21.14
C GLY A 357 25.33 -7.64 -20.90
N SER A 358 25.09 -6.49 -21.55
CA SER A 358 25.92 -5.30 -21.35
C SER A 358 25.74 -4.72 -19.94
N LEU A 359 26.83 -4.15 -19.41
CA LEU A 359 26.86 -3.54 -18.09
C LEU A 359 26.72 -2.02 -18.20
N LYS A 360 25.67 -1.47 -17.60
CA LYS A 360 25.48 -0.03 -17.48
C LYS A 360 25.88 0.44 -16.08
N GLU A 361 26.98 1.18 -16.01
CA GLU A 361 27.52 1.71 -14.75
C GLU A 361 26.61 2.79 -14.13
N ASN A 362 26.67 2.88 -12.79
CA ASN A 362 26.05 3.93 -11.99
C ASN A 362 24.52 3.98 -12.14
N VAL A 363 23.91 2.82 -12.37
CA VAL A 363 22.47 2.61 -12.31
C VAL A 363 22.15 1.95 -10.96
N PRO A 364 21.30 2.57 -10.12
CA PRO A 364 21.04 2.05 -8.79
C PRO A 364 20.07 0.87 -8.82
N LEU A 365 20.23 -0.04 -7.86
CA LEU A 365 19.21 -0.99 -7.48
C LEU A 365 18.01 -0.24 -6.87
N ASN A 366 16.82 -0.47 -7.42
CA ASN A 366 15.58 0.08 -6.90
C ASN A 366 14.85 -0.89 -5.96
N TYR A 367 14.87 -0.64 -4.66
CA TYR A 367 14.19 -1.52 -3.70
C TYR A 367 13.46 -0.74 -2.59
N LEU A 368 12.20 -1.12 -2.31
CA LEU A 368 11.33 -0.59 -1.24
C LEU A 368 11.27 0.95 -1.08
N GLY A 369 11.47 1.68 -2.18
CA GLY A 369 11.42 3.15 -2.22
C GLY A 369 12.77 3.86 -2.10
N PHE A 370 13.87 3.10 -2.19
CA PHE A 370 15.24 3.58 -2.19
C PHE A 370 15.95 3.25 -3.52
N GLU A 371 17.00 4.00 -3.81
CA GLU A 371 17.93 3.84 -4.92
C GLU A 371 19.31 3.57 -4.31
N PHE A 372 19.84 2.35 -4.44
CA PHE A 372 21.11 1.92 -3.84
C PHE A 372 22.19 1.73 -4.92
N TYR A 373 23.29 2.45 -4.78
CA TYR A 373 24.39 2.50 -5.75
C TYR A 373 25.62 1.67 -5.32
N GLY A 374 25.55 0.98 -4.16
CA GLY A 374 26.70 0.38 -3.50
C GLY A 374 27.36 1.38 -2.55
N TYR A 375 27.88 2.47 -3.09
CA TYR A 375 28.59 3.53 -2.33
C TYR A 375 27.67 4.57 -1.68
N GLN A 376 26.40 4.65 -2.09
CA GLN A 376 25.42 5.58 -1.52
C GLN A 376 23.99 5.04 -1.62
N THR A 377 23.12 5.50 -0.74
CA THR A 377 21.69 5.17 -0.69
C THR A 377 20.85 6.44 -0.75
N LEU A 378 19.94 6.53 -1.72
CA LEU A 378 19.07 7.68 -1.90
C LEU A 378 17.60 7.30 -1.74
N ILE A 379 16.74 8.25 -1.35
CA ILE A 379 15.30 8.07 -1.52
C ILE A 379 14.98 8.16 -3.01
N LYS A 380 14.16 7.23 -3.49
CA LYS A 380 13.73 7.17 -4.88
C LYS A 380 13.22 8.51 -5.37
N SER A 381 13.79 9.00 -6.47
CA SER A 381 13.45 10.27 -7.12
C SER A 381 11.94 10.51 -7.27
N LYS A 382 11.18 9.46 -7.59
CA LYS A 382 9.70 9.49 -7.69
C LYS A 382 9.01 9.92 -6.38
N ASN A 383 9.52 9.50 -5.23
CA ASN A 383 8.94 9.83 -3.92
C ASN A 383 9.19 11.31 -3.59
N LEU A 384 10.41 11.82 -3.84
CA LEU A 384 10.74 13.24 -3.69
C LEU A 384 9.90 14.12 -4.63
N ALA A 385 9.78 13.75 -5.89
CA ALA A 385 8.95 14.48 -6.86
C ALA A 385 7.48 14.53 -6.43
N LYS A 386 6.95 13.43 -5.87
CA LYS A 386 5.59 13.39 -5.32
C LYS A 386 5.44 14.38 -4.15
N PHE A 387 6.38 14.39 -3.20
CA PHE A 387 6.37 15.32 -2.06
C PHE A 387 6.29 16.79 -2.52
N TYR A 388 7.18 17.22 -3.44
CA TYR A 388 7.18 18.59 -3.94
C TYR A 388 5.94 18.93 -4.78
N ARG A 389 5.40 17.96 -5.53
CA ARG A 389 4.15 18.16 -6.27
C ARG A 389 2.96 18.35 -5.33
N GLU A 390 2.87 17.56 -4.26
CA GLU A 390 1.82 17.70 -3.25
C GLU A 390 1.93 19.03 -2.50
N MET A 391 3.15 19.50 -2.20
CA MET A 391 3.41 20.82 -1.65
C MET A 391 2.84 21.92 -2.56
N LYS A 392 3.25 21.95 -3.84
CA LYS A 392 2.79 22.93 -4.83
C LYS A 392 1.28 22.90 -5.02
N GLN A 393 0.69 21.70 -5.16
CA GLN A 393 -0.76 21.55 -5.32
C GLN A 393 -1.53 22.01 -4.08
N THR A 394 -1.03 21.74 -2.88
CA THR A 394 -1.70 22.17 -1.64
C THR A 394 -1.74 23.69 -1.52
N ILE A 395 -0.65 24.36 -1.88
CA ILE A 395 -0.58 25.83 -1.90
C ILE A 395 -1.52 26.39 -2.97
N LYS A 396 -1.48 25.85 -4.20
CA LYS A 396 -2.38 26.25 -5.29
C LYS A 396 -3.86 26.14 -4.91
N ARG A 397 -4.27 25.03 -4.27
CA ARG A 397 -5.66 24.83 -3.81
C ARG A 397 -6.05 25.80 -2.71
N LYS A 398 -5.11 26.12 -1.80
CA LYS A 398 -5.35 27.13 -0.77
C LYS A 398 -5.52 28.52 -1.36
N HIS A 399 -4.68 28.89 -2.33
CA HIS A 399 -4.84 30.13 -3.10
C HIS A 399 -6.23 30.21 -3.74
N LYS A 400 -6.63 29.21 -4.54
CA LYS A 400 -7.96 29.19 -5.16
C LYS A 400 -9.12 29.35 -4.16
N ARG A 401 -8.98 28.77 -2.96
CA ARG A 401 -9.98 28.92 -1.90
C ARG A 401 -9.99 30.33 -1.32
N VAL A 402 -8.82 30.97 -1.21
CA VAL A 402 -8.70 32.35 -0.77
C VAL A 402 -9.33 33.28 -1.81
N GLU A 403 -9.06 33.10 -3.10
CA GLU A 403 -9.69 33.87 -4.19
C GLU A 403 -11.22 33.76 -4.14
N ALA A 404 -11.76 32.54 -4.01
CA ALA A 404 -13.21 32.35 -3.90
C ALA A 404 -13.80 33.01 -2.63
N ILE A 405 -13.03 33.17 -1.56
CA ILE A 405 -13.46 33.89 -0.34
C ILE A 405 -13.42 35.40 -0.60
N LYS A 406 -12.36 35.90 -1.26
CA LYS A 406 -12.25 37.30 -1.66
C LYS A 406 -13.43 37.71 -2.54
N GLU A 407 -13.73 36.93 -3.56
CA GLU A 407 -14.87 37.15 -4.47
C GLU A 407 -16.21 37.11 -3.72
N LYS A 408 -16.43 36.08 -2.88
CA LYS A 408 -17.69 35.93 -2.14
C LYS A 408 -17.95 37.06 -1.13
N HIS A 409 -16.90 37.58 -0.51
CA HIS A 409 -17.00 38.58 0.57
C HIS A 409 -16.49 39.96 0.15
N LEU A 410 -16.20 40.17 -1.14
CA LEU A 410 -15.67 41.41 -1.70
C LEU A 410 -14.44 41.95 -0.93
N LEU A 411 -13.48 41.07 -0.64
CA LEU A 411 -12.25 41.42 0.10
C LEU A 411 -11.08 41.64 -0.86
N ASP A 412 -10.36 42.76 -0.72
CA ASP A 412 -9.12 43.02 -1.47
C ASP A 412 -8.01 42.06 -1.05
N GLU A 413 -7.92 41.80 0.26
CA GLU A 413 -6.88 40.99 0.86
C GLU A 413 -7.44 39.86 1.72
N ALA A 414 -6.76 38.71 1.66
CA ALA A 414 -7.08 37.59 2.51
C ALA A 414 -5.83 36.74 2.80
N PRO A 415 -5.55 36.42 4.08
CA PRO A 415 -4.32 35.75 4.45
C PRO A 415 -4.38 34.26 4.16
N ILE A 416 -3.21 33.65 3.89
CA ILE A 416 -3.09 32.19 3.92
C ILE A 416 -2.79 31.69 5.33
N PHE A 417 -3.60 30.76 5.83
CA PHE A 417 -3.27 30.03 7.05
C PHE A 417 -2.12 29.05 6.83
N LYS A 418 -0.91 29.45 7.27
CA LYS A 418 0.37 28.74 7.07
C LYS A 418 0.58 27.53 7.99
N ARG A 419 -0.08 27.48 9.15
CA ARG A 419 0.12 26.42 10.17
C ARG A 419 0.06 25.01 9.59
N LYS A 420 -0.96 24.71 8.77
CA LYS A 420 -1.09 23.39 8.13
C LYS A 420 -0.02 23.15 7.06
N ILE A 421 0.36 24.17 6.29
CA ILE A 421 1.39 24.05 5.25
C ILE A 421 2.75 23.75 5.90
N TYR A 422 3.15 24.55 6.87
CA TYR A 422 4.42 24.37 7.58
C TYR A 422 4.47 23.04 8.30
N ARG A 423 3.37 22.60 8.93
CA ARG A 423 3.29 21.27 9.51
C ARG A 423 3.49 20.15 8.47
N LEU A 424 2.98 20.29 7.26
CA LEU A 424 3.08 19.23 6.24
C LEU A 424 4.40 19.24 5.47
N PHE A 425 5.03 20.40 5.29
CA PHE A 425 6.08 20.59 4.29
C PHE A 425 7.35 21.27 4.81
N SER A 426 7.48 21.54 6.10
CA SER A 426 8.72 22.07 6.70
C SER A 426 9.10 21.39 8.01
N PHE A 427 10.29 21.71 8.52
CA PHE A 427 10.79 21.24 9.82
C PHE A 427 9.81 21.45 10.98
N LYS A 428 8.88 22.43 10.88
CA LYS A 428 7.85 22.70 11.91
C LYS A 428 6.87 21.55 12.15
N GLY A 429 6.80 20.56 11.27
CA GLY A 429 6.02 19.34 11.46
C GLY A 429 6.83 18.06 11.38
N GLU A 430 8.13 18.13 11.60
CA GLU A 430 8.97 16.95 11.71
C GLU A 430 8.61 16.13 12.95
N LYS A 431 8.56 16.78 14.13
CA LYS A 431 8.33 16.09 15.41
C LYS A 431 6.92 15.52 15.54
N SER A 432 6.85 14.35 16.18
CA SER A 432 5.59 13.75 16.63
C SER A 432 5.00 14.58 17.75
N ARG A 433 3.68 14.75 17.79
CA ARG A 433 2.97 15.41 18.92
C ARG A 433 1.49 15.09 18.89
N MET A 434 0.83 15.24 20.03
CA MET A 434 -0.63 15.29 20.07
C MET A 434 -1.10 16.63 19.50
N LEU A 435 -2.20 16.60 18.76
CA LEU A 435 -2.83 17.80 18.23
C LEU A 435 -4.29 17.81 18.66
N PRO A 436 -4.85 18.96 19.06
CA PRO A 436 -6.27 19.06 19.31
C PRO A 436 -7.03 18.74 18.03
N ALA A 437 -8.05 17.90 18.18
CA ALA A 437 -8.97 17.51 17.14
C ALA A 437 -10.40 17.58 17.69
N LYS A 438 -11.36 17.70 16.79
CA LYS A 438 -12.77 17.64 17.11
C LYS A 438 -13.50 16.77 16.11
N ARG A 439 -14.51 16.05 16.57
CA ARG A 439 -15.46 15.30 15.74
C ARG A 439 -16.85 15.78 16.10
N THR A 440 -17.68 16.03 15.09
CA THR A 440 -19.08 16.40 15.27
C THR A 440 -19.92 15.30 14.66
N ASP A 441 -20.69 14.62 15.49
CA ASP A 441 -21.67 13.62 15.09
C ASP A 441 -23.08 14.17 15.37
N PHE A 442 -24.09 13.66 14.67
CA PHE A 442 -25.49 14.01 14.92
C PHE A 442 -26.16 12.82 15.61
N ILE A 443 -26.70 13.06 16.81
CA ILE A 443 -27.44 12.08 17.59
C ILE A 443 -28.85 12.65 17.75
N ASP A 444 -29.84 11.94 17.23
CA ASP A 444 -31.25 12.35 17.24
C ASP A 444 -31.46 13.80 16.73
N GLY A 445 -30.82 14.13 15.60
CA GLY A 445 -30.87 15.46 14.99
C GLY A 445 -30.04 16.55 15.68
N LYS A 446 -29.48 16.30 16.87
CA LYS A 446 -28.65 17.25 17.62
C LYS A 446 -27.16 17.05 17.33
N ALA A 447 -26.45 18.15 17.02
CA ALA A 447 -25.01 18.11 16.79
C ALA A 447 -24.25 17.97 18.12
N LYS A 448 -23.56 16.85 18.32
CA LYS A 448 -22.67 16.63 19.45
C LYS A 448 -21.22 16.72 18.98
N THR A 449 -20.48 17.68 19.52
CA THR A 449 -19.04 17.85 19.22
C THR A 449 -18.20 17.32 20.36
N GLU A 450 -17.36 16.34 20.07
CA GLU A 450 -16.40 15.78 21.00
C GLU A 450 -14.99 16.26 20.64
N TYR A 451 -14.26 16.70 21.66
CA TYR A 451 -12.87 17.12 21.56
C TYR A 451 -11.97 15.98 22.00
N PHE A 452 -10.92 15.75 21.24
CA PHE A 452 -9.96 14.70 21.56
C PHE A 452 -8.59 15.07 21.01
N GLU A 453 -7.58 14.36 21.49
CA GLU A 453 -6.24 14.51 20.97
C GLU A 453 -5.94 13.50 19.87
N ARG A 454 -5.40 13.98 18.75
CA ARG A 454 -4.95 13.11 17.66
C ARG A 454 -3.43 13.13 17.53
N LYS A 455 -2.83 11.94 17.62
CA LYS A 455 -1.39 11.74 17.39
C LYS A 455 -1.00 12.12 15.96
N PHE A 456 -0.23 13.20 15.82
CA PHE A 456 0.45 13.57 14.59
C PHE A 456 1.83 12.91 14.56
N ARG A 457 2.06 12.02 13.60
CA ARG A 457 3.27 11.19 13.51
C ARG A 457 4.46 11.88 12.82
N GLY A 458 4.39 13.19 12.57
CA GLY A 458 5.37 13.91 11.76
C GLY A 458 5.05 13.91 10.27
N ASN A 459 5.87 14.61 9.50
CA ASN A 459 5.72 14.76 8.06
C ASN A 459 6.77 13.96 7.27
N TYR A 460 6.84 14.19 5.96
CA TYR A 460 7.77 13.50 5.06
C TYR A 460 9.26 13.71 5.42
N LEU A 461 9.62 14.85 6.00
CA LEU A 461 11.00 15.09 6.46
C LEU A 461 11.35 14.13 7.60
N ARG A 462 10.44 13.92 8.55
CA ARG A 462 10.64 12.93 9.62
C ARG A 462 10.88 11.53 9.05
N TYR A 463 10.12 11.14 8.02
CA TYR A 463 10.34 9.86 7.34
C TYR A 463 11.75 9.80 6.74
N ALA A 464 12.15 10.84 6.00
CA ALA A 464 13.46 10.87 5.33
C ALA A 464 14.63 10.91 6.32
N TYR A 465 14.52 11.65 7.42
CA TYR A 465 15.55 11.71 8.44
C TYR A 465 15.70 10.39 9.17
N ARG A 466 14.58 9.76 9.56
CA ARG A 466 14.62 8.40 10.13
C ARG A 466 15.17 7.37 9.15
N ALA A 467 14.90 7.53 7.85
CA ALA A 467 15.45 6.66 6.83
C ALA A 467 16.97 6.86 6.68
N SER A 468 17.43 8.11 6.69
CA SER A 468 18.85 8.47 6.70
C SER A 468 19.59 7.86 7.88
N ASP A 469 19.02 7.96 9.09
CA ASP A 469 19.62 7.42 10.30
C ASP A 469 19.64 5.88 10.27
N ALA A 470 18.52 5.24 9.88
CA ALA A 470 18.41 3.78 9.86
C ALA A 470 19.22 3.11 8.76
N LEU A 471 19.47 3.79 7.63
CA LEU A 471 20.27 3.28 6.51
C LEU A 471 21.74 3.74 6.58
N GLU A 472 22.10 4.53 7.60
CA GLU A 472 23.43 5.15 7.73
C GLU A 472 23.82 5.96 6.48
N ALA A 473 22.84 6.67 5.91
CA ALA A 473 22.92 7.33 4.61
C ALA A 473 22.65 8.85 4.73
N PRO A 474 23.64 9.68 5.12
CA PRO A 474 23.46 11.13 5.30
C PRO A 474 23.06 11.89 4.02
N GLU A 475 23.37 11.35 2.84
CA GLU A 475 22.98 11.85 1.53
C GLU A 475 21.45 11.97 1.36
N ILE A 476 20.67 11.14 2.05
CA ILE A 476 19.20 11.25 2.08
C ILE A 476 18.76 12.61 2.64
N LYS A 477 19.42 13.11 3.69
CA LYS A 477 19.15 14.46 4.24
C LYS A 477 19.51 15.54 3.21
N ARG A 478 20.61 15.35 2.48
CA ARG A 478 21.06 16.29 1.43
C ARG A 478 20.03 16.44 0.31
N GLN A 479 19.30 15.38 -0.07
CA GLN A 479 18.22 15.46 -1.07
C GLN A 479 17.10 16.45 -0.69
N LEU A 480 16.92 16.73 0.60
CA LEU A 480 15.87 17.60 1.14
C LEU A 480 16.39 18.96 1.64
N ARG A 481 17.68 19.27 1.51
CA ARG A 481 18.25 20.53 2.02
C ARG A 481 17.53 21.80 1.53
N ASN A 482 17.04 21.76 0.30
CA ASN A 482 16.37 22.89 -0.35
C ASN A 482 14.84 22.94 -0.11
N HIS A 483 14.28 22.04 0.71
CA HIS A 483 12.82 21.94 0.87
C HIS A 483 12.18 23.25 1.35
N TRP A 484 12.83 23.96 2.29
CA TRP A 484 12.33 25.22 2.82
C TRP A 484 12.37 26.34 1.78
N LYS A 485 13.50 26.48 1.06
CA LYS A 485 13.65 27.44 -0.05
C LYS A 485 12.57 27.22 -1.11
N ILE A 486 12.33 25.96 -1.49
CA ILE A 486 11.29 25.60 -2.47
C ILE A 486 9.90 25.94 -1.93
N LEU A 487 9.63 25.67 -0.66
CA LEU A 487 8.36 25.99 -0.02
C LEU A 487 8.08 27.50 -0.04
N GLN A 488 9.04 28.31 0.41
CA GLN A 488 8.89 29.78 0.41
C GLN A 488 8.73 30.33 -1.00
N LYS A 489 9.57 29.91 -1.95
CA LYS A 489 9.46 30.30 -3.36
C LYS A 489 8.10 29.92 -3.95
N THR A 490 7.52 28.80 -3.54
CA THR A 490 6.19 28.38 -4.01
C THR A 490 5.07 29.23 -3.40
N MET A 491 5.19 29.65 -2.15
CA MET A 491 4.22 30.52 -1.50
C MET A 491 4.22 31.93 -2.12
N LYS A 492 5.41 32.46 -2.44
CA LYS A 492 5.59 33.77 -3.09
C LYS A 492 4.98 33.87 -4.50
N LYS A 493 4.69 32.74 -5.16
CA LYS A 493 4.03 32.73 -6.48
C LYS A 493 2.55 33.15 -6.45
N TYR A 494 1.98 33.31 -5.26
CA TYR A 494 0.57 33.60 -5.07
C TYR A 494 0.44 34.85 -4.21
N ASP A 495 -0.58 35.64 -4.50
CA ASP A 495 -0.81 36.91 -3.81
C ASP A 495 -1.52 36.69 -2.47
N PHE A 496 -0.72 36.50 -1.42
CA PHE A 496 -1.21 36.35 -0.06
C PHE A 496 -0.72 37.52 0.78
N SER A 497 -1.64 38.23 1.44
CA SER A 497 -1.33 39.44 2.23
C SER A 497 -0.27 39.24 3.31
N ASN A 498 -0.18 38.03 3.87
CA ASN A 498 0.77 37.72 4.93
C ASN A 498 2.06 37.04 4.44
N VAL A 499 2.35 37.01 3.14
CA VAL A 499 3.62 36.52 2.58
C VAL A 499 4.46 37.73 2.19
N LYS A 500 5.68 37.84 2.75
CA LYS A 500 6.61 38.90 2.39
C LYS A 500 6.80 38.90 0.86
N LYS A 501 6.38 39.99 0.22
CA LYS A 501 6.78 40.34 -1.15
C LYS A 501 8.25 40.78 -1.07
N ASP A 502 9.02 40.44 -2.11
CA ASP A 502 10.42 40.85 -2.20
C ASP A 502 10.52 42.33 -2.55
#